data_AF-A0A536RGI9-F1
#
_entry.id   AF-A0A536RGI9-F1
#
_cell.length_a   1.000
_cell.length_b   1.000
_cell.length_c   1.000
_cell.angle_alpha   90.00
_cell.angle_beta   90.00
_cell.angle_gamma   90.00
#
_symmetry.space_group_name_H-M   'P 1'
#
loop_
_entity.id
_entity.type
_entity.pdbx_description
1 polymer ?
#
loop_
_entity_poly.entity_id
_entity_poly.type
_entity_poly.pdbx_seq_one_letter_code
_entity_poly.pdbx_strand_id
1 'polypeptide(L)'
;MAIAEKKDLYTFPPAPDATSPEWPGTPIGAKNTITRTKGRTLVHDKTVDAKPGLFKRLLANAFEHIATAKETTYSHDVVIHGLRVRAITNSEHLIGYWKDNWYGVDEWQRITGQKPAATPDVLVVALGRVPSESEAAYYSRQNDTVIFFNTSYYGQLKSWVLGAVGRKLAVEYGIHSIHGAVVTKDGKGILYIAPTGTGKSTSTYGVMEFPGTRFHSDDWVYVRYAYRTKDGKILSPARILDGGEEVAKGYQTYAWLEDHRSSDATVIGRGLDDREVTASARELDVDHPEAHAYTSEKVFYLRSNLVENFPQAAFDMIRSRLENAPDVTPEFMTENKATIDAVAAKLTGMKRPPFDTMDEKTLRDMVGRFFAFENTRAMLDITTVFPKERVFTNPMEPARIHAVMLIKRNFDEDVVIERLSIDKFMARLLVGRTPAGTKEIVYNSYRAVDDKSERAWIDTIEAKGVAQMWSEYQKAKDKPETLNEEMEMFRMLFKSAAAYDLNTVLQKDKAVTSKMEAVHSTMRVIVKALDNTKDTFRYGIGEYRKLLD
;
A
#
# COMPACT_ATOMS: atom_id res chain seq x y z
N MET A 1 -46.24 -2.05 -7.77
CA MET A 1 -45.27 -1.07 -7.21
C MET A 1 -44.32 -0.70 -8.33
N ALA A 2 -44.33 0.57 -8.75
CA ALA A 2 -43.37 1.05 -9.75
C ALA A 2 -41.96 0.97 -9.13
N ILE A 3 -41.04 0.30 -9.82
CA ILE A 3 -39.62 0.36 -9.50
C ILE A 3 -39.23 1.81 -9.76
N ALA A 4 -38.99 2.58 -8.71
CA ALA A 4 -38.48 3.93 -8.86
C ALA A 4 -37.17 3.85 -9.65
N GLU A 5 -37.12 4.50 -10.82
CA GLU A 5 -35.89 4.61 -11.61
C GLU A 5 -34.80 5.18 -10.70
N LYS A 6 -33.73 4.40 -10.52
CA LYS A 6 -32.55 4.84 -9.77
C LYS A 6 -31.89 5.93 -10.60
N LYS A 7 -32.08 7.19 -10.22
CA LYS A 7 -31.47 8.32 -10.91
C LYS A 7 -29.95 8.23 -10.81
N ASP A 8 -29.27 8.49 -11.93
CA ASP A 8 -27.81 8.56 -11.94
C ASP A 8 -27.35 9.77 -11.13
N LEU A 9 -26.46 9.54 -10.17
CA LEU A 9 -25.95 10.60 -9.29
C LEU A 9 -24.79 11.39 -9.94
N TYR A 10 -24.14 10.82 -10.94
CA TYR A 10 -23.02 11.43 -11.63
C TYR A 10 -22.86 10.83 -13.03
N THR A 11 -22.15 11.53 -13.90
CA THR A 11 -21.88 11.10 -15.27
C THR A 11 -20.40 11.23 -15.62
N PHE A 12 -19.94 10.48 -16.62
CA PHE A 12 -18.61 10.66 -17.21
C PHE A 12 -18.77 11.09 -18.67
N PRO A 13 -17.86 11.92 -19.21
CA PRO A 13 -17.79 12.15 -20.64
C PRO A 13 -17.71 10.83 -21.41
N PRO A 14 -18.41 10.70 -22.54
CA PRO A 14 -18.42 9.45 -23.32
C PRO A 14 -17.05 9.19 -23.94
N ALA A 15 -16.73 7.89 -24.11
CA ALA A 15 -15.52 7.49 -24.82
C ALA A 15 -15.58 7.93 -26.29
N PRO A 16 -14.45 8.33 -26.90
CA PRO A 16 -14.43 8.73 -28.31
C PRO A 16 -14.63 7.52 -29.25
N ASP A 17 -14.23 6.32 -28.84
CA ASP A 17 -14.48 5.07 -29.54
C ASP A 17 -14.46 3.86 -28.58
N ALA A 18 -14.95 2.71 -29.02
CA ALA A 18 -15.04 1.49 -28.20
C ALA A 18 -13.68 0.88 -27.82
N THR A 19 -12.60 1.28 -28.50
CA THR A 19 -11.23 0.78 -28.35
C THR A 19 -10.32 1.72 -27.57
N SER A 20 -10.83 2.86 -27.10
CA SER A 20 -10.10 3.83 -26.29
C SER A 20 -9.91 3.31 -24.87
N PRO A 21 -8.67 3.12 -24.37
CA PRO A 21 -8.42 2.74 -22.98
C PRO A 21 -8.66 3.93 -22.02
N GLU A 22 -8.50 5.15 -22.52
CA GLU A 22 -8.66 6.41 -21.80
C GLU A 22 -9.05 7.57 -22.71
N TRP A 23 -9.57 8.65 -22.12
CA TRP A 23 -9.90 9.91 -22.79
C TRP A 23 -9.96 11.07 -21.79
N PRO A 24 -9.95 12.34 -22.27
CA PRO A 24 -10.09 13.50 -21.39
C PRO A 24 -11.45 13.53 -20.66
N GLY A 25 -11.41 13.80 -19.36
CA GLY A 25 -12.60 14.12 -18.57
C GLY A 25 -12.92 15.61 -18.58
N THR A 26 -14.06 15.99 -18.00
CA THR A 26 -14.42 17.39 -17.80
C THR A 26 -13.34 18.08 -16.94
N PRO A 27 -12.88 19.29 -17.29
CA PRO A 27 -11.77 19.95 -16.60
C PRO A 27 -11.95 20.02 -15.08
N ILE A 28 -10.92 19.57 -14.36
CA ILE A 28 -10.73 19.71 -12.92
C ILE A 28 -9.26 19.39 -12.63
N GLY A 29 -8.68 20.06 -11.64
CA GLY A 29 -7.27 19.89 -11.30
C GLY A 29 -6.34 20.36 -12.42
N ALA A 30 -5.15 19.78 -12.48
CA ALA A 30 -4.21 20.01 -13.58
C ALA A 30 -4.59 19.23 -14.86
N LYS A 31 -5.18 18.04 -14.71
CA LYS A 31 -5.70 17.19 -15.79
C LYS A 31 -6.72 16.23 -15.19
N ASN A 32 -7.76 15.88 -15.94
CA ASN A 32 -8.69 14.79 -15.57
C ASN A 32 -8.70 13.77 -16.70
N THR A 33 -8.33 12.54 -16.41
CA THR A 33 -8.40 11.43 -17.37
C THR A 33 -9.49 10.46 -16.96
N ILE A 34 -10.38 10.11 -17.87
CA ILE A 34 -11.34 9.02 -17.68
C ILE A 34 -10.75 7.76 -18.30
N THR A 35 -10.70 6.68 -17.52
CA THR A 35 -10.28 5.36 -18.00
C THR A 35 -11.52 4.57 -18.43
N ARG A 36 -11.40 3.68 -19.43
CA ARG A 36 -12.52 2.84 -19.89
C ARG A 36 -13.11 2.06 -18.73
N THR A 37 -12.27 1.23 -18.14
CA THR A 37 -12.55 0.54 -16.90
C THR A 37 -12.07 1.43 -15.77
N LYS A 38 -13.01 1.96 -14.96
CA LYS A 38 -12.74 2.88 -13.85
C LYS A 38 -12.23 2.15 -12.59
N GLY A 39 -11.44 1.10 -12.82
CA GLY A 39 -11.05 0.09 -11.86
C GLY A 39 -10.18 -0.96 -12.54
N ARG A 40 -10.01 -2.10 -11.87
CA ARG A 40 -9.18 -3.20 -12.39
C ARG A 40 -9.88 -3.91 -13.52
N THR A 41 -9.12 -4.32 -14.54
CA THR A 41 -9.66 -5.24 -15.56
C THR A 41 -10.10 -6.56 -14.93
N LEU A 42 -11.16 -7.13 -15.47
CA LEU A 42 -11.68 -8.45 -15.07
C LEU A 42 -10.73 -9.57 -15.47
N VAL A 43 -10.04 -9.43 -16.61
CA VAL A 43 -9.12 -10.46 -17.11
C VAL A 43 -7.73 -10.20 -16.55
N HIS A 44 -7.25 -11.11 -15.71
CA HIS A 44 -5.91 -11.02 -15.17
C HIS A 44 -5.31 -12.38 -14.88
N ASP A 45 -3.99 -12.49 -15.00
CA ASP A 45 -3.28 -13.76 -14.81
C ASP A 45 -1.87 -13.55 -14.25
N LYS A 46 -1.64 -14.05 -13.02
CA LYS A 46 -0.34 -14.05 -12.33
C LYS A 46 0.38 -15.40 -12.41
N THR A 47 -0.19 -16.34 -13.17
CA THR A 47 0.30 -17.72 -13.35
C THR A 47 0.90 -17.93 -14.74
N VAL A 48 1.35 -16.85 -15.38
CA VAL A 48 1.85 -16.85 -16.77
C VAL A 48 2.94 -17.91 -16.97
N ASP A 49 3.82 -18.08 -15.98
CA ASP A 49 4.94 -19.00 -16.04
C ASP A 49 4.53 -20.48 -16.06
N ALA A 50 3.34 -20.81 -15.56
CA ALA A 50 2.81 -22.17 -15.59
C ALA A 50 2.20 -22.54 -16.96
N LYS A 51 2.11 -21.58 -17.90
CA LYS A 51 1.44 -21.74 -19.19
C LYS A 51 2.48 -21.70 -20.33
N PRO A 52 2.87 -22.86 -20.89
CA PRO A 52 3.93 -22.92 -21.89
C PRO A 52 3.72 -21.94 -23.05
N GLY A 53 4.74 -21.11 -23.32
CA GLY A 53 4.74 -20.15 -24.43
C GLY A 53 3.93 -18.87 -24.23
N LEU A 54 3.11 -18.77 -23.17
CA LEU A 54 2.24 -17.60 -22.96
C LEU A 54 3.05 -16.31 -22.80
N PHE A 55 4.07 -16.30 -21.95
CA PHE A 55 4.91 -15.11 -21.73
C PHE A 55 5.53 -14.59 -23.04
N LYS A 56 6.11 -15.49 -23.84
CA LYS A 56 6.72 -15.15 -25.13
C LYS A 56 5.70 -14.57 -26.11
N ARG A 57 4.49 -15.14 -26.18
CA ARG A 57 3.39 -14.63 -27.01
C ARG A 57 2.97 -13.22 -26.59
N LEU A 58 2.79 -12.98 -25.29
CA LEU A 58 2.40 -11.67 -24.77
C LEU A 58 3.43 -10.60 -25.13
N LEU A 59 4.72 -10.88 -24.92
CA LEU A 59 5.78 -9.93 -25.31
C LEU A 59 5.87 -9.74 -26.83
N ALA A 60 5.75 -10.81 -27.62
CA ALA A 60 5.75 -10.70 -29.08
C ALA A 60 4.63 -9.79 -29.56
N ASN A 61 3.41 -9.98 -29.06
CA ASN A 61 2.24 -9.15 -29.40
C ASN A 61 2.46 -7.68 -29.01
N ALA A 62 3.05 -7.42 -27.84
CA ALA A 62 3.37 -6.06 -27.41
C ALA A 62 4.39 -5.38 -28.33
N PHE A 63 5.50 -6.05 -28.65
CA PHE A 63 6.55 -5.46 -29.48
C PHE A 63 6.17 -5.36 -30.96
N GLU A 64 5.39 -6.32 -31.47
CA GLU A 64 4.78 -6.21 -32.81
C GLU A 64 3.87 -4.99 -32.89
N HIS A 65 3.03 -4.75 -31.88
CA HIS A 65 2.19 -3.56 -31.83
C HIS A 65 3.01 -2.28 -31.80
N ILE A 66 4.04 -2.18 -30.94
CA ILE A 66 4.94 -1.02 -30.89
C ILE A 66 5.59 -0.76 -32.25
N ALA A 67 6.03 -1.81 -32.95
CA ALA A 67 6.69 -1.69 -34.25
C ALA A 67 5.74 -1.27 -35.38
N THR A 68 4.45 -1.62 -35.29
CA THR A 68 3.50 -1.47 -36.40
C THR A 68 2.52 -0.31 -36.24
N ALA A 69 2.14 0.06 -35.00
CA ALA A 69 1.11 1.05 -34.72
C ALA A 69 1.51 2.49 -35.11
N LYS A 70 2.82 2.78 -35.17
CA LYS A 70 3.37 4.12 -35.43
C LYS A 70 2.88 5.20 -34.44
N GLU A 71 2.46 4.78 -33.25
CA GLU A 71 2.07 5.65 -32.16
C GLU A 71 3.29 6.07 -31.33
N THR A 72 3.19 7.20 -30.63
CA THR A 72 4.22 7.60 -29.66
C THR A 72 4.29 6.56 -28.55
N THR A 73 5.47 5.99 -28.35
CA THR A 73 5.77 5.08 -27.24
C THR A 73 6.78 5.74 -26.31
N TYR A 74 6.49 5.72 -25.02
CA TYR A 74 7.34 6.22 -23.95
C TYR A 74 8.09 5.06 -23.30
N SER A 75 9.37 5.28 -22.97
CA SER A 75 10.15 4.42 -22.08
C SER A 75 10.74 5.26 -20.97
N HIS A 76 10.54 4.86 -19.71
CA HIS A 76 11.07 5.61 -18.57
C HIS A 76 11.42 4.69 -17.41
N ASP A 77 12.57 4.98 -16.78
CA ASP A 77 13.07 4.20 -15.65
C ASP A 77 12.91 4.97 -14.35
N VAL A 78 12.47 4.27 -13.32
CA VAL A 78 12.37 4.77 -11.94
C VAL A 78 13.12 3.84 -11.00
N VAL A 79 13.27 4.28 -9.76
CA VAL A 79 13.81 3.48 -8.67
C VAL A 79 12.75 3.28 -7.61
N ILE A 80 12.51 2.02 -7.25
CA ILE A 80 11.62 1.64 -6.15
C ILE A 80 12.45 0.81 -5.18
N HIS A 81 12.79 1.42 -4.04
CA HIS A 81 13.63 0.82 -2.98
C HIS A 81 14.93 0.18 -3.50
N GLY A 82 15.71 0.94 -4.27
CA GLY A 82 16.99 0.51 -4.84
C GLY A 82 16.90 -0.31 -6.13
N LEU A 83 15.74 -0.87 -6.47
CA LEU A 83 15.53 -1.62 -7.71
C LEU A 83 15.15 -0.69 -8.87
N ARG A 84 15.77 -0.91 -10.03
CA ARG A 84 15.44 -0.18 -11.25
C ARG A 84 14.24 -0.80 -11.94
N VAL A 85 13.20 -0.02 -12.18
CA VAL A 85 11.98 -0.49 -12.87
C VAL A 85 11.79 0.30 -14.15
N ARG A 86 11.59 -0.39 -15.27
CA ARG A 86 11.34 0.22 -16.58
C ARG A 86 9.88 0.11 -16.98
N ALA A 87 9.24 1.22 -17.33
CA ALA A 87 7.97 1.23 -18.05
C ALA A 87 8.17 1.44 -19.54
N ILE A 88 7.38 0.73 -20.35
CA ILE A 88 7.15 0.97 -21.77
C ILE A 88 5.64 1.11 -21.97
N THR A 89 5.17 2.25 -22.50
CA THR A 89 3.74 2.50 -22.69
C THR A 89 3.46 3.50 -23.82
N ASN A 90 2.31 3.39 -24.49
CA ASN A 90 1.78 4.40 -25.41
C ASN A 90 0.75 5.33 -24.75
N SER A 91 0.49 5.20 -23.43
CA SER A 91 -0.44 6.04 -22.68
C SER A 91 0.28 7.25 -22.07
N GLU A 92 -0.14 8.45 -22.47
CA GLU A 92 0.32 9.71 -21.87
C GLU A 92 -0.15 9.84 -20.41
N HIS A 93 -1.31 9.29 -20.08
CA HIS A 93 -1.84 9.24 -18.71
C HIS A 93 -0.97 8.39 -17.80
N LEU A 94 -0.71 7.12 -18.18
CA LEU A 94 0.07 6.19 -17.37
C LEU A 94 1.50 6.70 -17.15
N ILE A 95 2.17 7.19 -18.20
CA ILE A 95 3.54 7.70 -18.07
C ILE A 95 3.61 8.99 -17.23
N GLY A 96 2.56 9.81 -17.26
CA GLY A 96 2.45 10.99 -16.41
C GLY A 96 2.39 10.61 -14.94
N TYR A 97 1.47 9.72 -14.57
CA TYR A 97 1.36 9.23 -13.19
C TYR A 97 2.61 8.49 -12.74
N TRP A 98 3.23 7.68 -13.61
CA TRP A 98 4.49 6.97 -13.34
C TRP A 98 5.60 7.93 -12.90
N LYS A 99 5.77 9.05 -13.61
CA LYS A 99 6.78 10.07 -13.32
C LYS A 99 6.47 10.89 -12.07
N ASP A 100 5.19 11.11 -11.79
CA ASP A 100 4.77 11.80 -10.57
C ASP A 100 4.99 10.90 -9.34
N ASN A 101 4.65 9.61 -9.44
CA ASN A 101 4.57 8.68 -8.30
C ASN A 101 5.93 8.26 -7.75
N TRP A 102 6.94 8.07 -8.59
CA TRP A 102 8.20 7.44 -8.20
C TRP A 102 9.43 8.29 -8.53
N TYR A 103 10.54 7.94 -7.88
CA TYR A 103 11.81 8.63 -8.08
C TYR A 103 12.42 8.24 -9.43
N GLY A 104 12.74 9.23 -10.26
CA GLY A 104 13.59 9.00 -11.43
C GLY A 104 14.99 8.58 -11.01
N VAL A 105 15.77 7.97 -11.92
CA VAL A 105 17.13 7.49 -11.62
C VAL A 105 18.05 8.61 -11.11
N ASP A 106 18.06 9.76 -11.78
CA ASP A 106 18.88 10.92 -11.38
C ASP A 106 18.41 11.54 -10.07
N GLU A 107 17.08 11.56 -9.85
CA GLU A 107 16.49 12.05 -8.62
C GLU A 107 16.87 11.16 -7.43
N TRP A 108 16.76 9.85 -7.60
CA TRP A 108 17.18 8.87 -6.61
C TRP A 108 18.65 9.04 -6.24
N GLN A 109 19.54 9.14 -7.22
CA GLN A 109 20.97 9.33 -6.98
C GLN A 109 21.26 10.63 -6.24
N ARG A 110 20.58 11.73 -6.58
CA ARG A 110 20.76 13.03 -5.91
C ARG A 110 20.30 12.98 -4.45
N ILE A 111 19.22 12.27 -4.14
CA ILE A 111 18.65 12.23 -2.78
C ILE A 111 19.40 11.23 -1.89
N THR A 112 19.74 10.06 -2.43
CA THR A 112 20.28 8.92 -1.65
C THR A 112 21.79 8.77 -1.76
N GLY A 113 22.42 9.37 -2.78
CA GLY A 113 23.81 9.14 -3.15
C GLY A 113 24.05 7.80 -3.85
N GLN A 114 23.01 7.00 -4.09
CA GLN A 114 23.13 5.64 -4.61
C GLN A 114 22.73 5.56 -6.08
N LYS A 115 23.39 4.68 -6.82
CA LYS A 115 23.04 4.40 -8.22
C LYS A 115 22.47 2.99 -8.33
N PRO A 116 21.25 2.82 -8.87
CA PRO A 116 20.69 1.49 -9.11
C PRO A 116 21.45 0.79 -10.26
N ALA A 117 21.14 -0.49 -10.47
CA ALA A 117 21.70 -1.26 -11.58
C ALA A 117 21.45 -0.60 -12.96
N ALA A 118 22.33 -0.87 -13.92
CA ALA A 118 22.18 -0.35 -15.28
C ALA A 118 21.00 -1.00 -16.03
N THR A 119 20.80 -2.30 -15.81
CA THR A 119 19.67 -3.07 -16.34
C THR A 119 18.47 -2.95 -15.42
N PRO A 120 17.24 -2.89 -15.95
CA PRO A 120 16.04 -2.92 -15.11
C PRO A 120 15.90 -4.28 -14.42
N ASP A 121 15.59 -4.24 -13.13
CA ASP A 121 15.26 -5.40 -12.31
C ASP A 121 13.85 -5.92 -12.57
N VAL A 122 12.94 -5.02 -12.95
CA VAL A 122 11.54 -5.30 -13.28
C VAL A 122 11.16 -4.55 -14.56
N LEU A 123 10.49 -5.24 -15.48
CA LEU A 123 9.96 -4.66 -16.72
C LEU A 123 8.44 -4.52 -16.65
N VAL A 124 7.93 -3.38 -17.11
CA VAL A 124 6.50 -3.09 -17.19
C VAL A 124 6.17 -2.68 -18.63
N VAL A 125 5.28 -3.41 -19.27
CA VAL A 125 4.79 -3.11 -20.63
C VAL A 125 3.30 -2.86 -20.55
N ALA A 126 2.86 -1.62 -20.78
CA ALA A 126 1.45 -1.25 -20.66
C ALA A 126 0.97 -0.55 -21.93
N LEU A 127 0.24 -1.27 -22.79
CA LEU A 127 -0.12 -0.79 -24.12
C LEU A 127 -1.63 -0.74 -24.31
N GLY A 128 -2.12 0.40 -24.77
CA GLY A 128 -3.47 0.59 -25.26
C GLY A 128 -3.61 0.25 -26.75
N ARG A 129 -4.84 0.03 -27.20
CA ARG A 129 -5.20 -0.20 -28.61
C ARG A 129 -4.48 -1.38 -29.30
N VAL A 130 -4.12 -2.42 -28.56
CA VAL A 130 -3.52 -3.66 -29.09
C VAL A 130 -4.63 -4.60 -29.59
N PRO A 131 -4.83 -4.77 -30.92
CA PRO A 131 -6.02 -5.48 -31.43
C PRO A 131 -6.00 -6.99 -31.19
N SER A 132 -4.81 -7.57 -31.04
CA SER A 132 -4.60 -9.01 -30.83
C SER A 132 -4.83 -9.45 -29.38
N GLU A 133 -5.11 -8.52 -28.47
CA GLU A 133 -5.23 -8.79 -27.04
C GLU A 133 -6.52 -8.22 -26.45
N SER A 134 -7.11 -8.92 -25.49
CA SER A 134 -8.22 -8.38 -24.70
C SER A 134 -7.71 -7.34 -23.69
N GLU A 135 -8.62 -6.56 -23.11
CA GLU A 135 -8.30 -5.77 -21.92
C GLU A 135 -7.89 -6.68 -20.76
N ALA A 136 -6.60 -6.73 -20.43
CA ALA A 136 -6.05 -7.73 -19.51
C ALA A 136 -4.75 -7.28 -18.81
N ALA A 137 -4.44 -7.93 -17.68
CA ALA A 137 -3.21 -7.74 -16.92
C ALA A 137 -2.49 -9.08 -16.64
N TYR A 138 -1.18 -9.12 -16.83
CA TYR A 138 -0.38 -10.32 -16.73
C TYR A 138 0.90 -10.10 -15.91
N TYR A 139 1.34 -11.12 -15.19
CA TYR A 139 2.60 -11.10 -14.44
C TYR A 139 3.33 -12.42 -14.62
N SER A 140 4.60 -12.32 -15.01
CA SER A 140 5.57 -13.42 -15.01
C SER A 140 6.54 -13.19 -13.86
N ARG A 141 6.50 -14.09 -12.87
CA ARG A 141 7.39 -14.11 -11.71
C ARG A 141 8.79 -14.54 -12.12
N GLN A 142 8.92 -15.50 -13.04
CA GLN A 142 10.23 -15.97 -13.50
C GLN A 142 11.03 -14.91 -14.27
N ASN A 143 10.35 -13.96 -14.92
CA ASN A 143 10.97 -12.93 -15.75
C ASN A 143 10.83 -11.51 -15.16
N ASP A 144 10.33 -11.36 -13.94
CA ASP A 144 10.09 -10.06 -13.29
C ASP A 144 9.38 -9.05 -14.20
N THR A 145 8.34 -9.50 -14.92
CA THR A 145 7.70 -8.72 -15.98
C THR A 145 6.19 -8.60 -15.77
N VAL A 146 5.69 -7.38 -15.79
CA VAL A 146 4.26 -7.03 -15.73
C VAL A 146 3.80 -6.53 -17.11
N ILE A 147 2.68 -7.05 -17.62
CA ILE A 147 2.14 -6.68 -18.94
C ILE A 147 0.67 -6.27 -18.80
N PHE A 148 0.31 -5.12 -19.36
CA PHE A 148 -1.07 -4.63 -19.46
C PHE A 148 -1.44 -4.42 -20.93
N PHE A 149 -2.62 -4.89 -21.31
CA PHE A 149 -3.21 -4.62 -22.61
C PHE A 149 -4.55 -3.91 -22.45
N ASN A 150 -4.76 -2.88 -23.25
CA ASN A 150 -6.03 -2.18 -23.44
C ASN A 150 -6.69 -1.61 -22.17
N THR A 151 -5.94 -1.49 -21.07
CA THR A 151 -6.35 -0.84 -19.82
C THR A 151 -5.33 0.21 -19.43
N SER A 152 -5.80 1.28 -18.80
CA SER A 152 -4.95 2.37 -18.32
C SER A 152 -5.34 2.88 -16.93
N TYR A 153 -6.04 2.05 -16.15
CA TYR A 153 -6.27 2.35 -14.74
C TYR A 153 -4.97 2.27 -13.94
N TYR A 154 -4.45 3.43 -13.53
CA TYR A 154 -3.12 3.53 -12.91
C TYR A 154 -3.03 2.74 -11.60
N GLY A 155 -4.12 2.69 -10.83
CA GLY A 155 -4.16 1.93 -9.58
C GLY A 155 -3.86 0.44 -9.74
N GLN A 156 -4.22 -0.19 -10.86
CA GLN A 156 -3.84 -1.57 -11.13
C GLN A 156 -2.35 -1.68 -11.46
N LEU A 157 -1.84 -0.80 -12.35
CA LEU A 157 -0.43 -0.74 -12.70
C LEU A 157 0.44 -0.57 -11.45
N LYS A 158 0.19 0.47 -10.64
CA LYS A 158 0.92 0.73 -9.39
C LYS A 158 0.99 -0.53 -8.52
N SER A 159 -0.18 -1.13 -8.22
CA SER A 159 -0.25 -2.27 -7.29
C SER A 159 0.48 -3.51 -7.79
N TRP A 160 0.48 -3.78 -9.10
CA TRP A 160 1.19 -4.92 -9.68
C TRP A 160 2.70 -4.69 -9.74
N VAL A 161 3.13 -3.46 -10.03
CA VAL A 161 4.55 -3.09 -9.99
C VAL A 161 5.11 -3.20 -8.58
N LEU A 162 4.42 -2.67 -7.57
CA LEU A 162 4.82 -2.81 -6.17
C LEU A 162 4.84 -4.27 -5.70
N GLY A 163 3.91 -5.10 -6.20
CA GLY A 163 3.93 -6.54 -5.96
C GLY A 163 5.15 -7.24 -6.58
N ALA A 164 5.48 -6.94 -7.84
CA ALA A 164 6.63 -7.51 -8.53
C ALA A 164 7.96 -7.09 -7.87
N VAL A 165 8.11 -5.80 -7.56
CA VAL A 165 9.25 -5.27 -6.81
C VAL A 165 9.35 -5.92 -5.44
N GLY A 166 8.23 -5.97 -4.71
CA GLY A 166 8.16 -6.60 -3.39
C GLY A 166 8.60 -8.06 -3.38
N ARG A 167 8.22 -8.83 -4.41
CA ARG A 167 8.64 -10.22 -4.54
C ARG A 167 10.15 -10.35 -4.68
N LYS A 168 10.73 -9.57 -5.59
CA LYS A 168 12.18 -9.58 -5.82
C LYS A 168 12.94 -9.16 -4.56
N LEU A 169 12.45 -8.11 -3.89
CA LEU A 169 12.98 -7.61 -2.62
C LEU A 169 12.98 -8.65 -1.50
N ALA A 170 11.91 -9.44 -1.35
CA ALA A 170 11.83 -10.47 -0.33
C ALA A 170 12.84 -11.61 -0.57
N VAL A 171 12.99 -12.05 -1.82
CA VAL A 171 13.86 -13.18 -2.20
C VAL A 171 15.31 -12.83 -2.20
N GLU A 172 15.64 -11.65 -2.71
CA GLU A 172 17.02 -11.25 -2.93
C GLU A 172 17.62 -10.59 -1.68
N TYR A 173 16.77 -9.91 -0.88
CA TYR A 173 17.25 -9.02 0.18
C TYR A 173 16.52 -9.18 1.52
N GLY A 174 15.48 -10.02 1.61
CA GLY A 174 14.73 -10.18 2.86
C GLY A 174 13.94 -8.93 3.22
N ILE A 175 13.48 -8.18 2.22
CA ILE A 175 12.78 -6.91 2.44
C ILE A 175 11.28 -7.12 2.27
N HIS A 176 10.52 -6.85 3.33
CA HIS A 176 9.08 -7.10 3.40
C HIS A 176 8.32 -6.02 2.64
N SER A 177 7.53 -6.41 1.66
CA SER A 177 6.56 -5.55 0.99
C SER A 177 5.20 -5.63 1.69
N ILE A 178 4.76 -4.54 2.33
CA ILE A 178 3.51 -4.53 3.09
C ILE A 178 2.55 -3.49 2.49
N HIS A 179 1.33 -3.94 2.19
CA HIS A 179 0.21 -3.05 1.90
C HIS A 179 -0.28 -2.42 3.21
N GLY A 180 0.39 -1.34 3.61
CA GLY A 180 0.22 -0.71 4.91
C GLY A 180 0.66 0.74 4.91
N ALA A 181 0.30 1.44 5.98
CA ALA A 181 0.62 2.86 6.19
C ALA A 181 1.53 3.02 7.39
N VAL A 182 2.42 4.01 7.37
CA VAL A 182 3.31 4.32 8.49
C VAL A 182 3.22 5.80 8.85
N VAL A 183 3.14 6.05 10.16
CA VAL A 183 3.31 7.37 10.79
C VAL A 183 4.24 7.18 11.98
N THR A 184 5.10 8.15 12.24
CA THR A 184 5.88 8.18 13.48
C THR A 184 5.29 9.17 14.46
N LYS A 185 5.35 8.86 15.77
CA LYS A 185 5.05 9.75 16.89
C LYS A 185 6.23 9.71 17.86
N ASP A 186 6.85 10.85 18.11
CA ASP A 186 8.03 11.00 18.96
C ASP A 186 9.15 10.01 18.61
N GLY A 187 9.38 9.81 17.31
CA GLY A 187 10.38 8.87 16.80
C GLY A 187 9.95 7.39 16.80
N LYS A 188 8.79 7.04 17.36
CA LYS A 188 8.25 5.67 17.34
C LYS A 188 7.31 5.46 16.16
N GLY A 189 7.62 4.52 15.26
CA GLY A 189 6.78 4.17 14.12
C GLY A 189 5.57 3.31 14.48
N ILE A 190 4.41 3.67 13.92
CA ILE A 190 3.15 2.93 13.94
C ILE A 190 2.90 2.44 12.52
N LEU A 191 2.87 1.12 12.32
CA LEU A 191 2.50 0.48 11.06
C LEU A 191 1.03 0.06 11.12
N TYR A 192 0.22 0.51 10.17
CA TYR A 192 -1.16 0.08 9.99
C TYR A 192 -1.24 -0.96 8.87
N ILE A 193 -1.88 -2.09 9.15
CA ILE A 193 -2.22 -3.10 8.15
C ILE A 193 -3.72 -3.34 8.24
N ALA A 194 -4.40 -3.22 7.10
CA ALA A 194 -5.84 -3.02 7.11
C ALA A 194 -6.45 -3.48 5.77
N PRO A 195 -7.57 -4.23 5.79
CA PRO A 195 -8.32 -4.48 4.57
C PRO A 195 -8.94 -3.18 4.05
N THR A 196 -9.37 -3.21 2.80
CA THR A 196 -10.06 -2.07 2.20
C THR A 196 -11.29 -1.66 3.04
N GLY A 197 -11.42 -0.35 3.33
CA GLY A 197 -12.62 0.22 3.96
C GLY A 197 -12.64 0.21 5.50
N THR A 198 -11.59 -0.24 6.19
CA THR A 198 -11.54 -0.25 7.67
C THR A 198 -10.98 1.04 8.30
N GLY A 199 -10.50 1.98 7.49
CA GLY A 199 -10.02 3.28 7.97
C GLY A 199 -8.50 3.42 8.10
N LYS A 200 -7.70 2.72 7.27
CA LYS A 200 -6.23 2.89 7.16
C LYS A 200 -5.85 4.37 7.01
N SER A 201 -6.25 5.01 5.91
CA SER A 201 -5.94 6.42 5.66
C SER A 201 -6.53 7.34 6.73
N THR A 202 -7.77 7.12 7.16
CA THR A 202 -8.34 7.91 8.27
C THR A 202 -7.46 7.86 9.52
N SER A 203 -6.86 6.72 9.83
CA SER A 203 -5.96 6.56 10.98
C SER A 203 -4.59 7.21 10.74
N THR A 204 -4.01 7.03 9.55
CA THR A 204 -2.75 7.68 9.14
C THR A 204 -2.85 9.20 9.31
N TYR A 205 -3.86 9.82 8.70
CA TYR A 205 -4.03 11.27 8.72
C TYR A 205 -4.54 11.78 10.08
N GLY A 206 -5.35 11.00 10.79
CA GLY A 206 -5.84 11.37 12.12
C GLY A 206 -4.71 11.47 13.16
N VAL A 207 -3.74 10.54 13.15
CA VAL A 207 -2.59 10.64 14.06
C VAL A 207 -1.70 11.84 13.74
N MET A 208 -1.67 12.31 12.49
CA MET A 208 -0.96 13.53 12.11
C MET A 208 -1.54 14.81 12.75
N GLU A 209 -2.67 14.76 13.47
CA GLU A 209 -3.13 15.91 14.25
C GLU A 209 -2.32 16.09 15.56
N PHE A 210 -1.63 15.04 16.02
CA PHE A 210 -0.84 15.09 17.25
C PHE A 210 0.55 15.74 17.01
N PRO A 211 1.09 16.48 17.99
CA PRO A 211 2.45 17.02 17.90
C PRO A 211 3.49 15.91 17.89
N GLY A 212 4.68 16.20 17.35
CA GLY A 212 5.79 15.25 17.29
C GLY A 212 5.57 14.09 16.31
N THR A 213 4.66 14.26 15.33
CA THR A 213 4.40 13.25 14.31
C THR A 213 5.00 13.57 12.96
N ARG A 214 5.42 12.52 12.24
CA ARG A 214 5.89 12.60 10.84
C ARG A 214 5.17 11.56 9.98
N PHE A 215 4.70 12.00 8.82
CA PHE A 215 4.05 11.17 7.82
C PHE A 215 5.10 10.42 7.01
N HIS A 216 4.97 9.09 6.92
CA HIS A 216 5.88 8.25 6.15
C HIS A 216 5.20 7.67 4.90
N SER A 217 4.10 6.96 5.05
CA SER A 217 3.38 6.36 3.92
C SER A 217 1.90 6.10 4.25
N ASP A 218 1.03 6.08 3.24
CA ASP A 218 -0.41 5.79 3.43
C ASP A 218 -0.89 4.46 2.87
N ASP A 219 -0.14 3.86 1.93
CA ASP A 219 -0.66 2.74 1.14
C ASP A 219 0.26 1.53 1.07
N TRP A 220 1.56 1.78 0.91
CA TRP A 220 2.56 0.74 0.77
C TRP A 220 3.85 1.11 1.51
N VAL A 221 4.56 0.11 2.01
CA VAL A 221 5.83 0.29 2.73
C VAL A 221 6.76 -0.90 2.52
N TYR A 222 8.06 -0.63 2.47
CA TYR A 222 9.08 -1.67 2.52
C TYR A 222 9.71 -1.72 3.91
N VAL A 223 9.78 -2.91 4.51
CA VAL A 223 10.32 -3.10 5.86
C VAL A 223 11.55 -3.99 5.80
N ARG A 224 12.64 -3.54 6.42
CA ARG A 224 13.84 -4.33 6.64
C ARG A 224 13.86 -4.82 8.08
N TYR A 225 14.12 -6.12 8.28
CA TYR A 225 14.40 -6.66 9.61
C TYR A 225 15.89 -6.70 9.83
N ALA A 226 16.34 -6.02 10.86
CA ALA A 226 17.75 -5.84 11.14
C ALA A 226 18.12 -6.34 12.54
N TYR A 227 19.32 -6.89 12.65
CA TYR A 227 19.89 -7.34 13.90
C TYR A 227 20.97 -6.38 14.34
N ARG A 228 21.13 -6.25 15.66
CA ARG A 228 22.27 -5.53 16.24
C ARG A 228 23.43 -6.49 16.39
N THR A 229 24.62 -6.06 16.01
CA THR A 229 25.86 -6.80 16.29
C THR A 229 26.35 -6.50 17.72
N LYS A 230 27.21 -7.36 18.26
CA LYS A 230 27.87 -7.14 19.57
C LYS A 230 28.64 -5.80 19.67
N ASP A 231 29.18 -5.31 18.55
CA ASP A 231 29.88 -4.01 18.47
C ASP A 231 28.93 -2.83 18.19
N GLY A 232 27.62 -3.05 18.18
CA GLY A 232 26.58 -2.01 18.12
C GLY A 232 26.11 -1.61 16.73
N LYS A 233 26.70 -2.16 15.65
CA LYS A 233 26.21 -1.96 14.28
C LYS A 233 24.82 -2.59 14.10
N ILE A 234 24.10 -2.12 13.09
CA ILE A 234 22.80 -2.66 12.69
C ILE A 234 22.93 -3.21 11.28
N LEU A 235 22.45 -4.43 11.06
CA LEU A 235 22.53 -5.13 9.77
C LEU A 235 21.20 -5.83 9.47
N SER A 236 20.64 -5.53 8.30
CA SER A 236 19.58 -6.34 7.68
C SER A 236 20.23 -7.40 6.80
N PRO A 237 20.12 -8.70 7.13
CA PRO A 237 20.77 -9.76 6.37
C PRO A 237 20.12 -9.90 4.98
N ALA A 238 20.94 -10.15 3.97
CA ALA A 238 20.49 -10.46 2.61
C ALA A 238 20.98 -11.83 2.15
N ARG A 239 22.19 -12.24 2.55
CA ARG A 239 22.81 -13.50 2.16
C ARG A 239 23.64 -14.06 3.30
N ILE A 240 23.75 -15.37 3.39
CA ILE A 240 24.61 -16.05 4.36
C ILE A 240 25.50 -17.04 3.62
N LEU A 241 26.80 -16.93 3.87
CA LEU A 241 27.81 -17.84 3.34
C LEU A 241 28.40 -18.68 4.46
N ASP A 242 28.32 -20.00 4.34
CA ASP A 242 29.00 -20.95 5.24
C ASP A 242 30.06 -21.71 4.44
N GLY A 243 31.31 -21.67 4.89
CA GLY A 243 32.44 -22.22 4.11
C GLY A 243 32.62 -21.61 2.71
N GLY A 244 32.00 -20.46 2.42
CA GLY A 244 31.99 -19.83 1.09
C GLY A 244 30.80 -20.21 0.20
N GLU A 245 29.96 -21.16 0.62
CA GLU A 245 28.73 -21.53 -0.08
C GLU A 245 27.53 -20.72 0.43
N GLU A 246 26.65 -20.28 -0.47
CA GLU A 246 25.42 -19.60 -0.08
C GLU A 246 24.41 -20.59 0.49
N VAL A 247 24.17 -20.52 1.80
CA VAL A 247 23.28 -21.42 2.52
C VAL A 247 21.89 -20.82 2.76
N ALA A 248 21.76 -19.49 2.69
CA ALA A 248 20.48 -18.80 2.80
C ALA A 248 20.50 -17.44 2.10
N LYS A 249 19.35 -17.04 1.55
CA LYS A 249 19.17 -15.78 0.83
C LYS A 249 17.83 -15.12 1.16
N GLY A 250 17.82 -13.79 1.17
CA GLY A 250 16.66 -12.96 1.43
C GLY A 250 15.91 -13.34 2.69
N TYR A 251 14.61 -13.60 2.57
CA TYR A 251 13.77 -13.99 3.71
C TYR A 251 14.23 -15.27 4.43
N GLN A 252 14.93 -16.17 3.73
CA GLN A 252 15.39 -17.45 4.30
C GLN A 252 16.50 -17.26 5.34
N THR A 253 17.19 -16.12 5.30
CA THR A 253 18.27 -15.79 6.25
C THR A 253 17.77 -15.76 7.68
N TYR A 254 16.51 -15.39 7.92
CA TYR A 254 15.95 -15.25 9.26
C TYR A 254 15.85 -16.58 10.00
N ALA A 255 15.15 -17.56 9.42
CA ALA A 255 15.07 -18.91 9.98
C ALA A 255 16.45 -19.56 10.12
N TRP A 256 17.30 -19.42 9.10
CA TRP A 256 18.66 -19.99 9.13
C TRP A 256 19.47 -19.45 10.31
N LEU A 257 19.45 -18.13 10.56
CA LEU A 257 20.16 -17.50 11.67
C LEU A 257 19.64 -17.96 13.04
N GLU A 258 18.33 -18.18 13.16
CA GLU A 258 17.72 -18.68 14.39
C GLU A 258 18.14 -20.13 14.69
N ASP A 259 18.36 -20.95 13.66
CA ASP A 259 18.80 -22.34 13.78
C ASP A 259 20.33 -22.46 13.99
N HIS A 260 21.11 -21.48 13.54
CA HIS A 260 22.58 -21.51 13.49
C HIS A 260 23.24 -20.36 14.25
N ARG A 261 22.68 -19.99 15.40
CA ARG A 261 23.07 -18.81 16.20
C ARG A 261 24.54 -18.75 16.60
N SER A 262 25.20 -19.90 16.71
CA SER A 262 26.60 -20.01 17.11
C SER A 262 27.55 -20.25 15.94
N SER A 263 27.05 -20.23 14.70
CA SER A 263 27.86 -20.42 13.51
C SER A 263 28.81 -19.24 13.26
N ASP A 264 29.94 -19.55 12.66
CA ASP A 264 30.90 -18.57 12.15
C ASP A 264 30.58 -18.10 10.72
N ALA A 265 29.47 -18.58 10.14
CA ALA A 265 29.02 -18.20 8.81
C ALA A 265 28.98 -16.67 8.63
N THR A 266 29.34 -16.24 7.43
CA THR A 266 29.42 -14.84 7.04
C THR A 266 28.04 -14.35 6.61
N VAL A 267 27.50 -13.39 7.35
CA VAL A 267 26.24 -12.72 7.02
C VAL A 267 26.57 -11.45 6.25
N ILE A 268 26.09 -11.37 5.02
CA ILE A 268 26.21 -10.20 4.16
C ILE A 268 24.84 -9.52 4.12
N GLY A 269 24.81 -8.23 4.43
CA GLY A 269 23.59 -7.48 4.56
C GLY A 269 23.80 -5.99 4.33
N ARG A 270 22.81 -5.20 4.75
CA ARG A 270 22.86 -3.73 4.63
C ARG A 270 22.63 -3.06 5.97
N GLY A 271 23.39 -1.98 6.20
CA GLY A 271 23.13 -1.04 7.28
C GLY A 271 21.89 -0.20 7.05
N LEU A 272 21.51 0.60 8.05
CA LEU A 272 20.40 1.55 7.94
C LEU A 272 20.67 2.68 6.94
N ASP A 273 21.93 2.99 6.69
CA ASP A 273 22.42 3.90 5.64
C ASP A 273 22.54 3.22 4.27
N ASP A 274 22.05 1.99 4.16
CA ASP A 274 22.05 1.12 2.98
C ASP A 274 23.43 0.64 2.50
N ARG A 275 24.51 0.96 3.23
CA ARG A 275 25.84 0.43 2.91
C ARG A 275 25.90 -1.06 3.19
N GLU A 276 26.68 -1.78 2.39
CA GLU A 276 26.95 -3.19 2.65
C GLU A 276 27.68 -3.33 3.99
N VAL A 277 27.21 -4.27 4.80
CA VAL A 277 27.79 -4.62 6.09
C VAL A 277 27.94 -6.14 6.12
N THR A 278 29.06 -6.59 6.66
CA THR A 278 29.35 -8.01 6.87
C THR A 278 29.57 -8.26 8.35
N ALA A 279 29.01 -9.34 8.86
CA ALA A 279 29.17 -9.79 10.24
C ALA A 279 29.19 -11.31 10.32
N SER A 280 29.71 -11.87 11.42
CA SER A 280 29.56 -13.30 11.68
C SER A 280 28.18 -13.59 12.31
N ALA A 281 27.56 -14.74 11.99
CA ALA A 281 26.25 -15.09 12.54
C ALA A 281 26.23 -15.06 14.08
N ARG A 282 27.30 -15.54 14.74
CA ARG A 282 27.47 -15.48 16.22
C ARG A 282 27.56 -14.07 16.83
N GLU A 283 27.68 -13.03 16.01
CA GLU A 283 27.76 -11.64 16.47
C GLU A 283 26.39 -10.97 16.52
N LEU A 284 25.37 -11.55 15.88
CA LEU A 284 24.04 -10.96 15.77
C LEU A 284 23.16 -11.29 16.97
N ASP A 285 22.50 -10.27 17.51
CA ASP A 285 21.40 -10.41 18.46
C ASP A 285 20.12 -10.81 17.72
N VAL A 286 20.03 -12.10 17.40
CA VAL A 286 18.93 -12.71 16.64
C VAL A 286 17.61 -12.78 17.43
N ASP A 287 17.65 -12.58 18.75
CA ASP A 287 16.47 -12.63 19.62
C ASP A 287 15.70 -11.32 19.64
N HIS A 288 16.36 -10.20 19.32
CA HIS A 288 15.78 -8.87 19.36
C HIS A 288 15.90 -8.14 18.00
N PRO A 289 15.29 -8.68 16.93
CA PRO A 289 15.30 -8.01 15.63
C PRO A 289 14.56 -6.66 15.70
N GLU A 290 15.01 -5.69 14.90
CA GLU A 290 14.33 -4.40 14.72
C GLU A 290 13.69 -4.31 13.33
N ALA A 291 12.50 -3.72 13.23
CA ALA A 291 11.82 -3.47 11.96
C ALA A 291 11.97 -2.00 11.55
N HIS A 292 12.48 -1.75 10.35
CA HIS A 292 12.71 -0.41 9.82
C HIS A 292 11.96 -0.22 8.50
N ALA A 293 11.01 0.71 8.48
CA ALA A 293 10.22 1.07 7.31
C ALA A 293 10.92 2.09 6.42
N TYR A 294 10.68 1.97 5.11
CA TYR A 294 11.18 2.84 4.05
C TYR A 294 10.06 3.16 3.07
N THR A 295 10.01 4.40 2.57
CA THR A 295 8.92 4.83 1.69
C THR A 295 9.02 4.14 0.33
N SER A 296 7.87 3.72 -0.21
CA SER A 296 7.78 3.10 -1.53
C SER A 296 7.53 4.11 -2.65
N GLU A 297 6.96 5.26 -2.31
CA GLU A 297 6.43 6.26 -3.24
C GLU A 297 6.96 7.64 -2.88
N LYS A 298 7.10 8.49 -3.91
CA LYS A 298 7.44 9.91 -3.78
C LYS A 298 6.18 10.76 -3.59
N VAL A 299 5.19 10.54 -4.46
CA VAL A 299 3.87 11.20 -4.45
C VAL A 299 2.81 10.11 -4.37
N PHE A 300 1.79 10.29 -3.55
CA PHE A 300 0.85 9.21 -3.22
C PHE A 300 -0.38 9.23 -4.13
N TYR A 301 -0.69 8.09 -4.75
CA TYR A 301 -1.93 7.90 -5.51
C TYR A 301 -3.10 7.56 -4.56
N LEU A 302 -3.97 8.53 -4.28
CA LEU A 302 -5.00 8.47 -3.23
C LEU A 302 -6.41 8.68 -3.77
N ARG A 303 -7.40 8.21 -3.01
CA ARG A 303 -8.81 8.54 -3.28
C ARG A 303 -9.06 10.00 -2.95
N SER A 304 -9.73 10.72 -3.83
CA SER A 304 -10.07 12.13 -3.61
C SER A 304 -11.14 12.33 -2.54
N ASN A 305 -11.88 11.28 -2.18
CA ASN A 305 -12.83 11.32 -1.06
C ASN A 305 -12.18 11.54 0.32
N LEU A 306 -10.84 11.50 0.40
CA LEU A 306 -10.09 11.97 1.56
C LEU A 306 -10.51 13.39 1.98
N VAL A 307 -10.88 14.24 1.02
CA VAL A 307 -11.34 15.63 1.22
C VAL A 307 -12.54 15.73 2.16
N GLU A 308 -13.39 14.69 2.25
CA GLU A 308 -14.54 14.69 3.16
C GLU A 308 -14.11 14.83 4.64
N ASN A 309 -13.00 14.20 5.00
CA ASN A 309 -12.49 14.19 6.38
C ASN A 309 -11.31 15.16 6.56
N PHE A 310 -10.54 15.38 5.50
CA PHE A 310 -9.34 16.22 5.50
C PHE A 310 -9.37 17.22 4.33
N PRO A 311 -10.18 18.29 4.40
CA PRO A 311 -10.34 19.25 3.30
C PRO A 311 -9.03 19.87 2.81
N GLN A 312 -8.01 20.00 3.67
CA GLN A 312 -6.70 20.51 3.29
C GLN A 312 -6.06 19.73 2.12
N ALA A 313 -6.38 18.45 1.94
CA ALA A 313 -5.89 17.66 0.81
C ALA A 313 -6.36 18.21 -0.54
N ALA A 314 -7.49 18.95 -0.59
CA ALA A 314 -8.01 19.54 -1.81
C ALA A 314 -7.04 20.54 -2.45
N PHE A 315 -6.22 21.25 -1.67
CA PHE A 315 -5.27 22.25 -2.17
C PHE A 315 -4.22 21.64 -3.10
N ASP A 316 -3.90 20.37 -2.89
CA ASP A 316 -2.92 19.65 -3.67
C ASP A 316 -3.61 18.84 -4.76
N MET A 317 -4.75 18.23 -4.46
CA MET A 317 -5.56 17.53 -5.46
C MET A 317 -5.98 18.45 -6.62
N ILE A 318 -6.30 19.72 -6.36
CA ILE A 318 -6.63 20.68 -7.42
C ILE A 318 -5.42 21.11 -8.26
N ARG A 319 -4.20 20.81 -7.82
CA ARG A 319 -2.96 21.08 -8.57
C ARG A 319 -2.41 19.83 -9.24
N SER A 320 -3.02 18.67 -9.00
CA SER A 320 -2.53 17.39 -9.48
C SER A 320 -3.36 16.83 -10.62
N ARG A 321 -2.87 15.74 -11.21
CA ARG A 321 -3.65 14.95 -12.16
C ARG A 321 -4.71 14.17 -11.38
N LEU A 322 -5.94 14.22 -11.89
CA LEU A 322 -7.06 13.41 -11.46
C LEU A 322 -7.35 12.29 -12.47
N GLU A 323 -7.85 11.18 -11.93
CA GLU A 323 -8.31 10.03 -12.69
C GLU A 323 -9.75 9.74 -12.27
N ASN A 324 -10.64 9.62 -13.25
CA ASN A 324 -12.06 9.30 -13.07
C ASN A 324 -12.80 10.28 -12.15
N ALA A 325 -12.55 11.60 -12.24
CA ALA A 325 -13.40 12.59 -11.59
C ALA A 325 -14.66 12.82 -12.44
N PRO A 326 -15.87 12.47 -11.96
CA PRO A 326 -17.09 12.57 -12.74
C PRO A 326 -17.62 14.01 -12.77
N ASP A 327 -18.70 14.22 -13.51
CA ASP A 327 -19.59 15.37 -13.41
C ASP A 327 -20.76 15.02 -12.48
N VAL A 328 -21.09 15.92 -11.55
CA VAL A 328 -22.13 15.69 -10.53
C VAL A 328 -23.49 16.19 -11.01
N THR A 329 -24.54 15.45 -10.68
CA THR A 329 -25.92 15.84 -11.00
C THR A 329 -26.52 16.76 -9.93
N PRO A 330 -27.58 17.53 -10.25
CA PRO A 330 -28.34 18.28 -9.24
C PRO A 330 -28.87 17.39 -8.09
N GLU A 331 -29.26 16.16 -8.40
CA GLU A 331 -29.66 15.15 -7.43
C GLU A 331 -28.54 14.85 -6.44
N PHE A 332 -27.34 14.52 -6.91
CA PHE A 332 -26.19 14.27 -6.03
C PHE A 332 -25.86 15.47 -5.15
N MET A 333 -25.88 16.67 -5.74
CA MET A 333 -25.64 17.93 -5.02
C MET A 333 -26.66 18.15 -3.90
N THR A 334 -27.91 17.75 -4.12
CA THR A 334 -28.99 17.84 -3.15
C THR A 334 -28.82 16.81 -2.04
N GLU A 335 -28.59 15.54 -2.40
CA GLU A 335 -28.42 14.44 -1.46
C GLU A 335 -27.19 14.62 -0.55
N ASN A 336 -26.13 15.23 -1.06
CA ASN A 336 -24.86 15.41 -0.36
C ASN A 336 -24.62 16.85 0.12
N LYS A 337 -25.67 17.69 0.11
CA LYS A 337 -25.58 19.13 0.41
C LYS A 337 -24.83 19.42 1.71
N ALA A 338 -25.16 18.71 2.79
CA ALA A 338 -24.57 18.95 4.10
C ALA A 338 -23.04 18.73 4.10
N THR A 339 -22.57 17.64 3.49
CA THR A 339 -21.14 17.33 3.38
C THR A 339 -20.43 18.33 2.47
N ILE A 340 -21.01 18.65 1.31
CA ILE A 340 -20.46 19.61 0.36
C ILE A 340 -20.30 20.98 1.02
N ASP A 341 -21.34 21.48 1.69
CA ASP A 341 -21.33 22.78 2.37
C ASP A 341 -20.29 22.82 3.49
N ALA A 342 -20.19 21.75 4.28
CA ALA A 342 -19.23 21.68 5.38
C ALA A 342 -17.78 21.70 4.88
N VAL A 343 -17.48 20.97 3.79
CA VAL A 343 -16.15 20.97 3.17
C VAL A 343 -15.86 22.33 2.53
N ALA A 344 -16.78 22.87 1.74
CA ALA A 344 -16.62 24.16 1.08
C ALA A 344 -16.36 25.29 2.10
N ALA A 345 -17.16 25.34 3.17
CA ALA A 345 -16.96 26.32 4.24
C ALA A 345 -15.58 26.20 4.91
N LYS A 346 -15.10 24.97 5.14
CA LYS A 346 -13.74 24.74 5.66
C LYS A 346 -12.67 25.24 4.68
N LEU A 347 -12.79 24.95 3.38
CA LEU A 347 -11.83 25.38 2.37
C LEU A 347 -11.75 26.91 2.26
N THR A 348 -12.89 27.60 2.17
CA THR A 348 -12.94 29.06 2.16
C THR A 348 -12.43 29.66 3.47
N GLY A 349 -12.78 29.04 4.60
CA GLY A 349 -12.35 29.46 5.94
C GLY A 349 -10.83 29.42 6.14
N MET A 350 -10.10 28.59 5.39
CA MET A 350 -8.64 28.56 5.41
C MET A 350 -7.99 29.80 4.77
N LYS A 351 -8.76 30.64 4.05
CA LYS A 351 -8.31 31.91 3.44
C LYS A 351 -7.03 31.75 2.61
N ARG A 352 -7.00 30.72 1.76
CA ARG A 352 -5.88 30.40 0.88
C ARG A 352 -6.36 30.13 -0.55
N PRO A 353 -5.60 30.54 -1.58
CA PRO A 353 -5.92 30.24 -2.96
C PRO A 353 -5.75 28.75 -3.29
N PRO A 354 -6.57 28.19 -4.20
CA PRO A 354 -7.55 28.91 -5.02
C PRO A 354 -8.96 29.05 -4.40
N PHE A 355 -9.25 28.40 -3.26
CA PHE A 355 -10.64 28.24 -2.78
C PHE A 355 -11.21 29.45 -2.05
N ASP A 356 -10.37 30.39 -1.63
CA ASP A 356 -10.78 31.64 -0.99
C ASP A 356 -11.42 32.65 -1.96
N THR A 357 -11.12 32.51 -3.26
CA THR A 357 -11.53 33.42 -4.34
C THR A 357 -12.47 32.76 -5.35
N MET A 358 -12.69 31.45 -5.21
CA MET A 358 -13.59 30.68 -6.07
C MET A 358 -15.05 31.02 -5.77
N ASP A 359 -15.88 31.18 -6.80
CA ASP A 359 -17.31 31.38 -6.59
C ASP A 359 -17.96 30.15 -5.95
N GLU A 360 -19.02 30.38 -5.17
CA GLU A 360 -19.64 29.34 -4.33
C GLU A 360 -20.11 28.13 -5.17
N LYS A 361 -20.69 28.38 -6.36
CA LYS A 361 -21.21 27.32 -7.21
C LYS A 361 -20.07 26.43 -7.72
N THR A 362 -19.00 27.03 -8.24
CA THR A 362 -17.82 26.29 -8.73
C THR A 362 -17.15 25.51 -7.60
N LEU A 363 -17.01 26.12 -6.42
CA LEU A 363 -16.43 25.45 -5.24
C LEU A 363 -17.25 24.22 -4.84
N ARG A 364 -18.57 24.37 -4.74
CA ARG A 364 -19.47 23.26 -4.39
C ARG A 364 -19.43 22.14 -5.42
N ASP A 365 -19.49 22.48 -6.70
CA ASP A 365 -19.41 21.50 -7.80
C ASP A 365 -18.10 20.70 -7.72
N MET A 366 -16.98 21.40 -7.66
CA MET A 366 -15.65 20.79 -7.54
C MET A 366 -15.54 19.91 -6.28
N VAL A 367 -16.04 20.38 -5.14
CA VAL A 367 -16.09 19.59 -3.89
C VAL A 367 -16.89 18.30 -4.10
N GLY A 368 -18.07 18.38 -4.70
CA GLY A 368 -18.88 17.20 -5.02
C GLY A 368 -18.14 16.22 -5.92
N ARG A 369 -17.47 16.71 -6.96
CA ARG A 369 -16.71 15.90 -7.91
C ARG A 369 -15.54 15.15 -7.28
N PHE A 370 -14.95 15.64 -6.18
CA PHE A 370 -13.90 14.91 -5.46
C PHE A 370 -14.39 13.62 -4.78
N PHE A 371 -15.67 13.47 -4.45
CA PHE A 371 -16.14 12.29 -3.72
C PHE A 371 -17.41 11.65 -4.29
N ALA A 372 -17.93 12.16 -5.41
CA ALA A 372 -19.09 11.57 -6.08
C ALA A 372 -18.87 10.14 -6.56
N PHE A 373 -17.64 9.82 -6.97
CA PHE A 373 -17.26 8.48 -7.39
C PHE A 373 -16.14 7.93 -6.50
N GLU A 374 -16.36 6.74 -5.92
CA GLU A 374 -15.46 6.15 -4.92
C GLU A 374 -14.04 5.87 -5.43
N ASN A 375 -13.88 5.72 -6.74
CA ASN A 375 -12.60 5.50 -7.40
C ASN A 375 -12.10 6.73 -8.17
N THR A 376 -12.59 7.93 -7.85
CA THR A 376 -11.87 9.15 -8.24
C THR A 376 -10.55 9.20 -7.48
N ARG A 377 -9.46 9.43 -8.21
CA ARG A 377 -8.11 9.37 -7.69
C ARG A 377 -7.34 10.63 -8.04
N ALA A 378 -6.39 10.98 -7.20
CA ALA A 378 -5.50 12.12 -7.40
C ALA A 378 -4.09 11.76 -6.92
N MET A 379 -3.09 12.40 -7.51
CA MET A 379 -1.73 12.40 -6.99
C MET A 379 -1.62 13.42 -5.87
N LEU A 380 -1.21 12.99 -4.67
CA LEU A 380 -1.04 13.85 -3.50
C LEU A 380 0.42 13.91 -3.10
N ASP A 381 1.04 15.08 -3.29
CA ASP A 381 2.36 15.37 -2.72
C ASP A 381 2.15 15.73 -1.26
N ILE A 382 2.61 14.88 -0.35
CA ILE A 382 2.36 15.10 1.07
C ILE A 382 3.18 16.28 1.63
N THR A 383 4.24 16.71 0.93
CA THR A 383 5.10 17.83 1.34
C THR A 383 4.42 19.20 1.19
N THR A 384 3.30 19.26 0.46
CA THR A 384 2.46 20.45 0.32
C THR A 384 1.28 20.45 1.30
N VAL A 385 0.94 19.28 1.87
CA VAL A 385 -0.06 19.13 2.95
C VAL A 385 0.55 19.41 4.31
N PHE A 386 1.70 18.82 4.61
CA PHE A 386 2.39 18.93 5.89
C PHE A 386 3.75 19.63 5.71
N PRO A 387 4.23 20.38 6.72
CA PRO A 387 5.53 21.02 6.63
C PRO A 387 6.64 19.95 6.55
N LYS A 388 7.76 20.31 5.92
CA LYS A 388 8.81 19.35 5.48
C LYS A 388 9.37 18.51 6.63
N GLU A 389 9.55 19.09 7.81
CA GLU A 389 10.03 18.38 9.01
C GLU A 389 9.06 17.32 9.53
N ARG A 390 7.79 17.39 9.12
CA ARG A 390 6.73 16.43 9.46
C ARG A 390 6.50 15.36 8.39
N VAL A 391 7.43 15.20 7.45
CA VAL A 391 7.35 14.24 6.36
C VAL A 391 8.69 13.51 6.19
N PHE A 392 8.65 12.26 5.77
CA PHE A 392 9.82 11.55 5.24
C PHE A 392 9.98 11.86 3.76
N THR A 393 11.06 12.56 3.39
CA THR A 393 11.33 12.93 1.98
C THR A 393 12.48 12.16 1.35
N ASN A 394 13.35 11.57 2.17
CA ASN A 394 14.40 10.67 1.71
C ASN A 394 13.86 9.23 1.75
N PRO A 395 13.76 8.52 0.61
CA PRO A 395 13.22 7.16 0.57
C PRO A 395 14.10 6.13 1.30
N MET A 396 15.33 6.50 1.63
CA MET A 396 16.27 5.68 2.39
C MET A 396 16.44 6.13 3.85
N GLU A 397 15.60 7.07 4.32
CA GLU A 397 15.53 7.40 5.75
C GLU A 397 14.66 6.36 6.47
N PRO A 398 15.22 5.58 7.43
CA PRO A 398 14.46 4.53 8.11
C PRO A 398 13.50 5.10 9.16
N ALA A 399 12.29 4.54 9.20
CA ALA A 399 11.36 4.72 10.31
C ALA A 399 11.26 3.42 11.13
N ARG A 400 11.83 3.41 12.35
CA ARG A 400 11.75 2.22 13.23
C ARG A 400 10.31 1.97 13.66
N ILE A 401 9.77 0.80 13.29
CA ILE A 401 8.44 0.36 13.67
C ILE A 401 8.49 -0.17 15.10
N HIS A 402 7.63 0.39 15.96
CA HIS A 402 7.48 -0.02 17.34
C HIS A 402 6.14 -0.70 17.58
N ALA A 403 5.09 -0.31 16.85
CA ALA A 403 3.78 -0.92 16.95
C ALA A 403 3.19 -1.24 15.58
N VAL A 404 2.49 -2.37 15.49
CA VAL A 404 1.75 -2.82 14.31
C VAL A 404 0.28 -2.92 14.69
N MET A 405 -0.57 -2.22 13.96
CA MET A 405 -2.01 -2.15 14.18
C MET A 405 -2.70 -2.92 13.05
N LEU A 406 -3.24 -4.10 13.35
CA LEU A 406 -4.14 -4.82 12.45
C LEU A 406 -5.54 -4.21 12.60
N ILE A 407 -5.95 -3.37 11.66
CA ILE A 407 -7.22 -2.65 11.73
C ILE A 407 -8.36 -3.54 11.23
N LYS A 408 -9.45 -3.59 12.00
CA LYS A 408 -10.75 -4.11 11.57
C LYS A 408 -11.87 -3.11 11.84
N ARG A 409 -13.02 -3.43 11.27
CA ARG A 409 -14.31 -2.85 11.63
C ARG A 409 -15.30 -3.99 11.77
N ASN A 410 -15.53 -4.42 13.00
CA ASN A 410 -16.45 -5.50 13.31
C ASN A 410 -17.38 -5.09 14.46
N PHE A 411 -18.63 -4.78 14.12
CA PHE A 411 -19.64 -4.33 15.09
C PHE A 411 -20.15 -5.45 16.00
N ASP A 412 -19.89 -6.72 15.67
CA ASP A 412 -20.26 -7.87 16.49
C ASP A 412 -19.29 -8.08 17.68
N GLU A 413 -18.16 -7.38 17.68
CA GLU A 413 -17.17 -7.46 18.75
C GLU A 413 -17.17 -6.19 19.61
N ASP A 414 -17.02 -6.37 20.93
CA ASP A 414 -16.88 -5.27 21.89
C ASP A 414 -15.42 -4.91 22.17
N VAL A 415 -14.46 -5.74 21.75
CA VAL A 415 -13.03 -5.46 21.91
C VAL A 415 -12.65 -4.31 20.99
N VAL A 416 -12.09 -3.24 21.57
CA VAL A 416 -11.62 -2.06 20.85
C VAL A 416 -10.16 -2.23 20.47
N ILE A 417 -9.32 -2.65 21.43
CA ILE A 417 -7.90 -2.91 21.20
C ILE A 417 -7.42 -4.10 22.03
N GLU A 418 -6.59 -4.95 21.45
CA GLU A 418 -5.95 -6.08 22.12
C GLU A 418 -4.50 -6.23 21.65
N ARG A 419 -3.59 -6.47 22.59
CA ARG A 419 -2.25 -6.98 22.36
C ARG A 419 -2.31 -8.42 21.84
N LEU A 420 -1.74 -8.68 20.67
CA LEU A 420 -1.84 -10.00 20.03
C LEU A 420 -0.72 -10.95 20.45
N SER A 421 -1.06 -12.22 20.65
CA SER A 421 -0.10 -13.32 20.55
C SER A 421 0.24 -13.62 19.10
N ILE A 422 1.33 -14.36 18.86
CA ILE A 422 1.72 -14.76 17.49
C ILE A 422 0.62 -15.56 16.79
N ASP A 423 -0.04 -16.48 17.50
CA ASP A 423 -1.12 -17.30 16.93
C ASP A 423 -2.26 -16.44 16.40
N LYS A 424 -2.70 -15.45 17.20
CA LYS A 424 -3.79 -14.53 16.79
C LYS A 424 -3.34 -13.61 15.66
N PHE A 425 -2.10 -13.10 15.72
CA PHE A 425 -1.54 -12.23 14.70
C PHE A 425 -1.47 -12.94 13.34
N MET A 426 -0.87 -14.12 13.30
CA MET A 426 -0.72 -14.91 12.07
C MET A 426 -2.07 -15.39 11.55
N ALA A 427 -2.98 -15.84 12.43
CA ALA A 427 -4.34 -16.22 12.02
C ALA A 427 -5.12 -15.05 11.41
N ARG A 428 -5.03 -13.83 11.98
CA ARG A 428 -5.68 -12.63 11.44
C ARG A 428 -5.19 -12.34 10.02
N LEU A 429 -3.88 -12.48 9.76
CA LEU A 429 -3.30 -12.25 8.45
C LEU A 429 -3.69 -13.34 7.44
N LEU A 430 -3.62 -14.61 7.83
CA LEU A 430 -4.02 -15.73 6.95
C LEU A 430 -5.51 -15.65 6.55
N VAL A 431 -6.39 -15.28 7.49
CA VAL A 431 -7.83 -15.16 7.22
C VAL A 431 -8.16 -13.90 6.42
N GLY A 432 -7.64 -12.75 6.84
CA GLY A 432 -7.72 -11.52 6.04
C GLY A 432 -9.14 -10.97 5.83
N ARG A 433 -10.08 -11.16 6.75
CA ARG A 433 -11.50 -10.78 6.55
C ARG A 433 -11.71 -9.26 6.47
N THR A 434 -12.38 -8.82 5.41
CA THR A 434 -12.88 -7.44 5.26
C THR A 434 -14.20 -7.23 6.02
N PRO A 435 -14.65 -5.98 6.19
CA PRO A 435 -15.98 -5.71 6.75
C PRO A 435 -17.14 -6.32 5.95
N ALA A 436 -16.95 -6.54 4.64
CA ALA A 436 -17.94 -7.19 3.78
C ALA A 436 -17.89 -8.72 3.85
N GLY A 437 -17.00 -9.29 4.68
CA GLY A 437 -16.82 -10.73 4.84
C GLY A 437 -15.97 -11.39 3.74
N THR A 438 -15.50 -10.62 2.75
CA THR A 438 -14.55 -11.13 1.75
C THR A 438 -13.19 -11.41 2.40
N LYS A 439 -12.45 -12.39 1.88
CA LYS A 439 -11.08 -12.66 2.31
C LYS A 439 -10.09 -11.86 1.44
N GLU A 440 -9.23 -11.11 2.09
CA GLU A 440 -8.03 -10.45 1.54
C GLU A 440 -6.84 -10.98 2.33
N ILE A 441 -6.22 -12.08 1.87
CA ILE A 441 -5.09 -12.72 2.56
C ILE A 441 -4.01 -11.67 2.82
N VAL A 442 -3.45 -11.68 4.03
CA VAL A 442 -2.53 -10.69 4.61
C VAL A 442 -2.99 -9.23 4.53
N TYR A 443 -4.29 -9.01 4.35
CA TYR A 443 -4.88 -7.70 4.04
C TYR A 443 -4.28 -7.04 2.79
N ASN A 444 -3.87 -7.87 1.83
CA ASN A 444 -3.36 -7.42 0.55
C ASN A 444 -4.17 -8.06 -0.59
N SER A 445 -5.06 -7.27 -1.18
CA SER A 445 -5.81 -7.67 -2.37
C SER A 445 -4.95 -7.76 -3.65
N TYR A 446 -3.67 -7.41 -3.57
CA TYR A 446 -2.81 -7.13 -4.73
C TYR A 446 -1.58 -8.02 -4.82
N ARG A 447 -1.48 -9.04 -3.98
CA ARG A 447 -0.35 -9.98 -3.90
C ARG A 447 0.05 -10.49 -5.28
N ALA A 448 1.33 -10.43 -5.62
CA ALA A 448 1.86 -10.86 -6.92
C ALA A 448 2.01 -12.40 -7.01
N VAL A 449 0.93 -13.12 -6.68
CA VAL A 449 0.89 -14.58 -6.49
C VAL A 449 -0.36 -15.18 -7.14
N ASP A 450 -0.44 -16.51 -7.18
CA ASP A 450 -1.67 -17.24 -7.49
C ASP A 450 -2.61 -17.24 -6.27
N ASP A 451 -3.28 -16.11 -6.05
CA ASP A 451 -4.12 -15.91 -4.85
C ASP A 451 -5.25 -16.94 -4.74
N LYS A 452 -5.73 -17.46 -5.88
CA LYS A 452 -6.82 -18.43 -5.89
C LYS A 452 -6.37 -19.78 -5.33
N SER A 453 -5.22 -20.30 -5.79
CA SER A 453 -4.72 -21.58 -5.30
C SER A 453 -4.24 -21.48 -3.85
N GLU A 454 -3.57 -20.40 -3.48
CA GLU A 454 -3.16 -20.18 -2.09
C GLU A 454 -4.35 -20.05 -1.14
N ARG A 455 -5.42 -19.34 -1.55
CA ARG A 455 -6.65 -19.26 -0.76
C ARG A 455 -7.30 -20.62 -0.57
N ALA A 456 -7.36 -21.43 -1.64
CA ALA A 456 -7.90 -22.77 -1.53
C ALA A 456 -7.08 -23.64 -0.55
N TRP A 457 -5.76 -23.49 -0.54
CA TRP A 457 -4.89 -24.16 0.44
C TRP A 457 -5.15 -23.64 1.86
N ILE A 458 -5.24 -22.32 2.05
CA ILE A 458 -5.55 -21.68 3.35
C ILE A 458 -6.91 -22.15 3.89
N ASP A 459 -7.92 -22.32 3.03
CA ASP A 459 -9.24 -22.80 3.43
C ASP A 459 -9.17 -24.20 4.07
N THR A 460 -8.21 -25.06 3.66
CA THR A 460 -8.03 -26.40 4.26
C THR A 460 -7.56 -26.35 5.71
N ILE A 461 -6.71 -25.38 6.06
CA ILE A 461 -6.24 -25.19 7.44
C ILE A 461 -7.26 -24.37 8.25
N GLU A 462 -7.96 -23.42 7.64
CA GLU A 462 -9.04 -22.67 8.31
C GLU A 462 -10.19 -23.59 8.75
N ALA A 463 -10.50 -24.62 7.95
CA ALA A 463 -11.52 -25.62 8.27
C ALA A 463 -11.25 -26.39 9.58
N LYS A 464 -10.00 -26.43 10.05
CA LYS A 464 -9.61 -27.02 11.35
C LYS A 464 -9.80 -26.06 12.53
N GLY A 465 -10.16 -24.80 12.26
CA GLY A 465 -10.44 -23.77 13.24
C GLY A 465 -9.40 -22.65 13.24
N VAL A 466 -9.87 -21.40 13.23
CA VAL A 466 -9.03 -20.19 13.20
C VAL A 466 -8.01 -20.14 14.35
N ALA A 467 -8.38 -20.62 15.54
CA ALA A 467 -7.48 -20.64 16.70
C ALA A 467 -6.26 -21.59 16.53
N GLN A 468 -6.37 -22.62 15.69
CA GLN A 468 -5.30 -23.59 15.45
C GLN A 468 -4.52 -23.28 14.15
N MET A 469 -4.96 -22.27 13.41
CA MET A 469 -4.53 -22.02 12.04
C MET A 469 -3.03 -21.82 11.90
N TRP A 470 -2.39 -21.09 12.83
CA TRP A 470 -0.94 -20.92 12.82
C TRP A 470 -0.20 -22.23 13.10
N SER A 471 -0.65 -23.01 14.08
CA SER A 471 -0.03 -24.31 14.38
C SER A 471 -0.18 -25.32 13.21
N GLU A 472 -1.33 -25.32 12.54
CA GLU A 472 -1.59 -26.18 11.38
C GLU A 472 -0.78 -25.72 10.17
N TYR A 473 -0.66 -24.42 9.98
CA TYR A 473 0.27 -23.83 9.03
C TYR A 473 1.68 -24.33 9.31
N GLN A 474 2.21 -24.20 10.52
CA GLN A 474 3.59 -24.60 10.84
C GLN A 474 3.88 -26.07 10.53
N LYS A 475 2.95 -26.98 10.85
CA LYS A 475 3.08 -28.44 10.59
C LYS A 475 3.03 -28.81 9.12
N ALA A 476 2.43 -27.98 8.27
CA ALA A 476 2.25 -28.30 6.86
C ALA A 476 3.59 -28.31 6.10
N LYS A 477 3.75 -29.31 5.21
CA LYS A 477 4.96 -29.51 4.39
C LYS A 477 4.80 -29.06 2.94
N ASP A 478 3.56 -28.86 2.51
CA ASP A 478 3.11 -28.55 1.16
C ASP A 478 2.65 -27.09 1.02
N LYS A 479 3.21 -26.20 1.86
CA LYS A 479 2.90 -24.77 1.83
C LYS A 479 3.26 -24.18 0.47
N PRO A 480 2.38 -23.34 -0.14
CA PRO A 480 2.77 -22.54 -1.29
C PRO A 480 4.01 -21.70 -0.97
N GLU A 481 5.00 -21.70 -1.86
CA GLU A 481 6.30 -21.05 -1.64
C GLU A 481 6.16 -19.57 -1.31
N THR A 482 5.32 -18.86 -2.09
CA THR A 482 5.07 -17.42 -1.94
C THR A 482 4.29 -17.08 -0.67
N LEU A 483 3.38 -17.95 -0.24
CA LEU A 483 2.74 -17.81 1.06
C LEU A 483 3.76 -18.00 2.19
N ASN A 484 4.68 -18.96 2.04
CA ASN A 484 5.71 -19.22 3.04
C ASN A 484 6.71 -18.09 3.21
N GLU A 485 7.15 -17.51 2.10
CA GLU A 485 7.92 -16.28 2.09
C GLU A 485 7.22 -15.17 2.89
N GLU A 486 5.96 -14.87 2.56
CA GLU A 486 5.23 -13.76 3.19
C GLU A 486 4.95 -14.02 4.68
N MET A 487 4.61 -15.25 5.06
CA MET A 487 4.38 -15.61 6.47
C MET A 487 5.65 -15.56 7.31
N GLU A 488 6.81 -15.90 6.74
CA GLU A 488 8.09 -15.74 7.42
C GLU A 488 8.40 -14.26 7.68
N MET A 489 8.12 -13.39 6.70
CA MET A 489 8.30 -11.95 6.86
C MET A 489 7.35 -11.34 7.89
N PHE A 490 6.09 -11.81 7.97
CA PHE A 490 5.17 -11.41 9.04
C PHE A 490 5.57 -11.95 10.42
N ARG A 491 6.15 -13.16 10.49
CA ARG A 491 6.73 -13.68 11.74
C ARG A 491 7.84 -12.76 12.25
N MET A 492 8.71 -12.30 11.36
CA MET A 492 9.75 -11.33 11.70
C MET A 492 9.17 -9.98 12.12
N LEU A 493 8.12 -9.50 11.46
CA LEU A 493 7.41 -8.30 11.91
C LEU A 493 6.91 -8.40 13.35
N PHE A 494 6.29 -9.54 13.69
CA PHE A 494 5.78 -9.80 15.03
C PHE A 494 6.90 -9.84 16.08
N LYS A 495 8.05 -10.45 15.75
CA LYS A 495 9.22 -10.48 16.64
C LYS A 495 9.82 -9.09 16.87
N SER A 496 9.75 -8.22 15.85
CA SER A 496 10.39 -6.90 15.89
C SER A 496 9.56 -5.78 16.46
N ALA A 497 8.24 -5.94 16.51
CA ALA A 497 7.35 -4.85 16.84
C ALA A 497 6.12 -5.32 17.60
N ALA A 498 5.56 -4.38 18.33
CA ALA A 498 4.44 -4.62 19.18
C ALA A 498 3.14 -4.78 18.33
N ALA A 499 2.61 -5.99 18.16
CA ALA A 499 1.37 -6.24 17.41
C ALA A 499 0.07 -6.04 18.22
N TYR A 500 -0.91 -5.38 17.61
CA TYR A 500 -2.24 -5.11 18.18
C TYR A 500 -3.35 -5.38 17.18
N ASP A 501 -4.49 -5.85 17.68
CA ASP A 501 -5.76 -5.87 16.96
C ASP A 501 -6.55 -4.61 17.32
N LEU A 502 -6.92 -3.79 16.34
CA LEU A 502 -7.62 -2.53 16.53
C LEU A 502 -8.98 -2.56 15.83
N ASN A 503 -10.07 -2.38 16.58
CA ASN A 503 -11.43 -2.35 16.06
C ASN A 503 -12.00 -0.93 16.03
N THR A 504 -12.31 -0.41 14.84
CA THR A 504 -12.76 0.97 14.61
C THR A 504 -14.26 1.17 14.84
N VAL A 505 -14.77 0.68 15.98
CA VAL A 505 -16.21 0.60 16.30
C VAL A 505 -16.63 1.44 17.50
N LEU A 506 -15.87 2.48 17.84
CA LEU A 506 -16.20 3.36 18.97
C LEU A 506 -17.56 4.06 18.84
N GLN A 507 -18.16 4.09 17.64
CA GLN A 507 -19.55 4.51 17.44
C GLN A 507 -20.58 3.63 18.16
N LYS A 508 -20.20 2.44 18.65
CA LYS A 508 -21.04 1.60 19.51
C LYS A 508 -21.24 2.20 20.91
N ASP A 509 -20.33 3.06 21.36
CA ASP A 509 -20.46 3.71 22.65
C ASP A 509 -21.54 4.80 22.59
N LYS A 510 -22.57 4.68 23.44
CA LYS A 510 -23.70 5.60 23.47
C LYS A 510 -23.33 7.04 23.81
N ALA A 511 -22.20 7.27 24.47
CA ALA A 511 -21.72 8.60 24.79
C ALA A 511 -20.82 9.20 23.69
N VAL A 512 -20.51 8.46 22.62
CA VAL A 512 -19.90 9.02 21.41
C VAL A 512 -21.02 9.56 20.50
N THR A 513 -21.02 10.86 20.28
CA THR A 513 -22.13 11.59 19.64
C THR A 513 -21.93 11.82 18.15
N SER A 514 -20.71 11.62 17.63
CA SER A 514 -20.39 11.81 16.22
C SER A 514 -19.31 10.85 15.70
N LYS A 515 -19.28 10.66 14.38
CA LYS A 515 -18.21 9.91 13.69
C LYS A 515 -16.83 10.54 13.91
N MET A 516 -16.76 11.87 13.93
CA MET A 516 -15.50 12.60 14.14
C MET A 516 -14.95 12.36 15.54
N GLU A 517 -15.81 12.37 16.57
CA GLU A 517 -15.45 12.04 17.95
C GLU A 517 -14.95 10.59 18.08
N ALA A 518 -15.61 9.65 17.40
CA ALA A 518 -15.19 8.25 17.35
C ALA A 518 -13.78 8.08 16.75
N VAL A 519 -13.51 8.77 15.63
CA VAL A 519 -12.19 8.76 14.97
C VAL A 519 -11.13 9.35 15.90
N HIS A 520 -11.38 10.53 16.45
CA HIS A 520 -10.44 11.20 17.36
C HIS A 520 -10.11 10.33 18.59
N SER A 521 -11.13 9.71 19.19
CA SER A 521 -10.94 8.77 20.31
C SER A 521 -10.12 7.55 19.90
N THR A 522 -10.32 7.02 18.70
CA THR A 522 -9.52 5.92 18.15
C THR A 522 -8.05 6.32 18.01
N MET A 523 -7.75 7.54 17.57
CA MET A 523 -6.37 8.03 17.45
C MET A 523 -5.69 8.11 18.82
N ARG A 524 -6.40 8.57 19.84
CA ARG A 524 -5.88 8.57 21.22
C ARG A 524 -5.60 7.15 21.74
N VAL A 525 -6.46 6.17 21.41
CA VAL A 525 -6.22 4.76 21.74
C VAL A 525 -4.93 4.25 21.09
N ILE A 526 -4.72 4.53 19.80
CA ILE A 526 -3.51 4.16 19.07
C ILE A 526 -2.26 4.77 19.74
N VAL A 527 -2.29 6.06 20.06
CA VAL A 527 -1.16 6.74 20.72
C VAL A 527 -0.87 6.12 22.08
N LYS A 528 -1.90 5.84 22.90
CA LYS A 528 -1.70 5.18 24.20
C LYS A 528 -1.15 3.75 24.06
N ALA A 529 -1.52 3.02 23.01
CA ALA A 529 -0.98 1.69 22.72
C ALA A 529 0.50 1.72 22.29
N LEU A 530 0.97 2.81 21.68
CA LEU A 530 2.38 3.00 21.31
C LEU A 530 3.30 3.10 22.54
N ASP A 531 2.78 3.59 23.66
CA ASP A 531 3.50 3.71 24.92
C ASP A 531 3.32 2.49 25.84
N ASN A 532 2.52 1.50 25.42
CA ASN A 532 2.27 0.30 26.20
C ASN A 532 3.45 -0.69 26.13
N THR A 533 3.79 -1.24 27.29
CA THR A 533 4.78 -2.32 27.45
C THR A 533 4.18 -3.62 27.98
N LYS A 534 2.87 -3.65 28.29
CA LYS A 534 2.20 -4.79 28.93
C LYS A 534 1.61 -5.75 27.89
N ASP A 535 1.83 -7.04 28.09
CA ASP A 535 1.22 -8.08 27.26
C ASP A 535 -0.29 -8.23 27.50
N THR A 536 -0.78 -7.79 28.67
CA THR A 536 -2.20 -7.84 29.06
C THR A 536 -3.03 -6.66 28.55
N PHE A 537 -2.51 -5.87 27.62
CA PHE A 537 -3.18 -4.67 27.10
C PHE A 537 -4.41 -5.04 26.26
N ARG A 538 -5.59 -4.96 26.86
CA ARG A 538 -6.87 -5.27 26.23
C ARG A 538 -7.95 -4.35 26.80
N TYR A 539 -8.67 -3.65 25.93
CA TYR A 539 -9.76 -2.76 26.31
C TYR A 539 -10.98 -2.98 25.41
N GLY A 540 -12.14 -3.13 26.04
CA GLY A 540 -13.43 -3.20 25.36
C GLY A 540 -14.15 -1.85 25.29
N ILE A 541 -15.31 -1.83 24.65
CA ILE A 541 -16.14 -0.64 24.45
C ILE A 541 -16.57 0.02 25.77
N GLY A 542 -16.74 -0.76 26.84
CA GLY A 542 -17.05 -0.25 28.18
C GLY A 542 -15.87 0.29 28.97
N GLU A 543 -14.63 0.09 28.49
CA GLU A 543 -13.42 0.32 29.31
C GLU A 543 -12.36 1.18 28.62
N TYR A 544 -12.42 1.36 27.30
CA TYR A 544 -11.42 2.13 26.55
C TYR A 544 -11.30 3.57 27.05
N ARG A 545 -12.35 4.17 27.62
CA ARG A 545 -12.27 5.52 28.20
C ARG A 545 -11.24 5.61 29.34
N LYS A 546 -11.09 4.55 30.15
CA LYS A 546 -10.07 4.48 31.22
C LYS A 546 -8.65 4.57 30.67
N LEU A 547 -8.44 4.16 29.41
CA LEU A 547 -7.16 4.30 28.71
C LEU A 547 -6.91 5.74 28.25
N LEU A 548 -7.98 6.49 27.97
CA LEU A 548 -7.91 7.83 27.43
C LEU A 548 -7.70 8.90 28.50
N ASP A 549 -8.26 8.68 29.68
CA ASP A 549 -7.94 9.43 30.90
C ASP A 549 -6.43 9.38 31.20
#